data_AF-A0A935T9W3-F1
#
_entry.id   AF-A0A935T9W3-F1
#
_cell.length_a   1.000
_cell.length_b   1.000
_cell.length_c   1.000
_cell.angle_alpha   90.00
_cell.angle_beta   90.00
_cell.angle_gamma   90.00
#
_symmetry.space_group_name_H-M   'P 1'
#
loop_
_entity.id
_entity.type
_entity.pdbx_description
1 polymer ?
#
loop_
_entity_poly.entity_id
_entity_poly.type
_entity_poly.pdbx_seq_one_letter_code
_entity_poly.pdbx_strand_id
1 'polypeptide(L)'
;MTTIMLGGGNDLVNSGDGNDVIDAGGGNDTVNAGAGDDVIYQKDAGSDVVDGGEGNDRLVLDYSGEANAYGYPGRGMWVYYYDAEGNYLNRSGMGFEVAAPANTGRWGFNSYHYGVTYSGIEQFDITGTKVDPEVKTRNKSV
;
A
#
# COMPACT_ATOMS: atom_id res chain seq x y z
N MET A 1 7.46 12.66 -13.72
CA MET A 1 8.19 13.17 -12.55
C MET A 1 7.59 14.48 -12.06
N THR A 2 6.61 14.25 -11.22
CA THR A 2 5.85 15.17 -10.41
C THR A 2 6.19 14.85 -8.95
N THR A 3 6.19 15.86 -8.09
CA THR A 3 6.30 15.66 -6.64
C THR A 3 5.09 16.29 -5.97
N ILE A 4 4.34 15.50 -5.22
CA ILE A 4 3.11 15.90 -4.54
C ILE A 4 3.32 15.72 -3.04
N MET A 5 3.03 16.76 -2.25
CA MET A 5 3.11 16.74 -0.78
C MET A 5 1.88 17.43 -0.21
N LEU A 6 0.99 16.67 0.43
CA LEU A 6 -0.35 17.17 0.83
C LEU A 6 -0.44 17.44 2.34
N GLY A 7 0.32 16.70 3.15
CA GLY A 7 0.47 16.98 4.57
C GLY A 7 -0.50 16.20 5.44
N GLY A 8 -1.71 16.70 5.68
CA GLY A 8 -2.73 15.93 6.38
C GLY A 8 -4.11 16.43 6.05
N GLY A 9 -5.10 15.55 6.10
CA GLY A 9 -6.41 15.79 5.51
C GLY A 9 -6.94 14.52 4.85
N ASN A 10 -8.07 14.63 4.16
CA ASN A 10 -8.51 13.57 3.28
C ASN A 10 -8.29 14.06 1.85
N ASP A 11 -7.29 13.52 1.18
CA ASP A 11 -6.80 14.05 -0.09
C ASP A 11 -7.13 13.15 -1.27
N LEU A 12 -7.24 13.77 -2.45
CA LEU A 12 -7.43 13.08 -3.73
C LEU A 12 -6.28 13.42 -4.66
N VAL A 13 -5.51 12.40 -5.05
CA VAL A 13 -4.34 12.52 -5.93
C VAL A 13 -4.58 11.77 -7.23
N ASN A 14 -4.24 12.45 -8.33
CA ASN A 14 -4.04 11.83 -9.64
C ASN A 14 -2.80 12.48 -10.25
N SER A 15 -1.69 11.74 -10.34
CA SER A 15 -0.41 12.27 -10.81
C SER A 15 -0.17 12.06 -12.31
N GLY A 16 -0.78 11.03 -12.90
CA GLY A 16 -0.79 10.81 -14.35
C GLY A 16 0.40 10.00 -14.84
N ASP A 17 0.99 10.38 -15.97
CA ASP A 17 2.11 9.63 -16.56
C ASP A 17 3.47 10.12 -16.02
N GLY A 18 4.39 9.19 -15.85
CA GLY A 18 5.79 9.36 -15.48
C GLY A 18 6.09 8.98 -14.03
N ASN A 19 7.36 8.70 -13.74
CA ASN A 19 7.81 8.29 -12.40
C ASN A 19 7.67 9.43 -11.39
N ASP A 20 6.77 9.29 -10.43
CA ASP A 20 6.32 10.34 -9.53
C ASP A 20 6.61 10.00 -8.07
N VAL A 21 6.62 11.05 -7.23
CA VAL A 21 6.79 10.93 -5.78
C VAL A 21 5.60 11.58 -5.10
N ILE A 22 4.83 10.78 -4.37
CA ILE A 22 3.56 11.21 -3.77
C ILE A 22 3.65 11.01 -2.26
N ASP A 23 3.56 12.09 -1.50
CA ASP A 23 3.37 12.08 -0.05
C ASP A 23 1.94 12.55 0.24
N ALA A 24 1.05 11.57 0.41
CA ALA A 24 -0.37 11.81 0.65
C ALA A 24 -0.61 12.42 2.03
N GLY A 25 0.35 12.27 2.96
CA GLY A 25 0.19 12.76 4.30
C GLY A 25 -0.56 11.76 5.16
N GLY A 26 -1.32 12.26 6.14
CA GLY A 26 -2.19 11.42 6.97
C GLY A 26 -3.63 11.87 6.98
N GLY A 27 -4.54 10.96 7.33
CA GLY A 27 -5.98 11.07 7.12
C GLY A 27 -6.42 10.04 6.08
N ASN A 28 -7.60 10.20 5.46
CA ASN A 28 -8.14 9.19 4.54
C ASN A 28 -7.93 9.62 3.08
N ASP A 29 -6.95 9.04 2.42
CA ASP A 29 -6.49 9.50 1.11
C ASP A 29 -6.93 8.58 -0.03
N THR A 30 -7.12 9.14 -1.22
CA THR A 30 -7.32 8.38 -2.46
C THR A 30 -6.25 8.79 -3.46
N VAL A 31 -5.36 7.87 -3.80
CA VAL A 31 -4.20 8.09 -4.66
C VAL A 31 -4.29 7.20 -5.89
N ASN A 32 -4.16 7.82 -7.06
CA ASN A 32 -3.88 7.16 -8.33
C ASN A 32 -2.56 7.71 -8.88
N ALA A 33 -1.52 6.88 -8.90
CA ALA A 33 -0.19 7.31 -9.31
C ALA A 33 -0.05 7.33 -10.83
N GLY A 34 -0.62 6.32 -11.52
CA GLY A 34 -0.82 6.33 -12.96
C GLY A 34 0.13 5.39 -13.66
N ALA A 35 0.89 5.86 -14.65
CA ALA A 35 1.85 5.01 -15.36
C ALA A 35 3.27 5.49 -15.07
N GLY A 36 4.20 4.61 -14.76
CA GLY A 36 5.56 4.97 -14.34
C GLY A 36 6.00 4.14 -13.14
N ASP A 37 7.27 4.24 -12.76
CA ASP A 37 7.71 3.66 -11.49
C ASP A 37 7.54 4.72 -10.38
N ASP A 38 6.50 4.57 -9.57
CA ASP A 38 6.09 5.57 -8.58
C ASP A 38 6.51 5.22 -7.15
N VAL A 39 6.70 6.27 -6.33
CA VAL A 39 6.95 6.13 -4.89
C VAL A 39 5.89 6.88 -4.11
N ILE A 40 5.14 6.13 -3.30
CA ILE A 40 3.96 6.61 -2.59
C ILE A 40 4.19 6.47 -1.09
N TYR A 41 4.01 7.56 -0.36
CA TYR A 41 4.10 7.63 1.09
C TYR A 41 2.72 7.89 1.67
N GLN A 42 2.28 6.98 2.53
CA GLN A 42 1.12 7.15 3.39
C GLN A 42 1.59 7.25 4.84
N LYS A 43 1.10 8.24 5.57
CA LYS A 43 1.41 8.44 6.98
C LYS A 43 0.15 8.14 7.76
N ASP A 44 0.27 7.42 8.88
CA ASP A 44 -0.84 7.09 9.77
C ASP A 44 -1.75 5.91 9.32
N ALA A 45 -2.77 5.61 10.15
CA ALA A 45 -3.69 4.49 9.98
C ALA A 45 -5.04 4.89 9.33
N GLY A 46 -5.03 5.90 8.47
CA GLY A 46 -6.13 6.31 7.61
C GLY A 46 -6.84 5.20 6.84
N SER A 47 -8.02 5.52 6.30
CA SER A 47 -8.75 4.68 5.34
C SER A 47 -8.37 5.08 3.92
N ASP A 48 -7.23 4.56 3.46
CA ASP A 48 -6.57 4.96 2.22
C ASP A 48 -6.82 4.01 1.05
N VAL A 49 -7.10 4.58 -0.12
CA VAL A 49 -7.14 3.85 -1.38
C VAL A 49 -5.95 4.28 -2.22
N VAL A 50 -5.04 3.36 -2.56
CA VAL A 50 -3.87 3.64 -3.39
C VAL A 50 -3.84 2.70 -4.58
N ASP A 51 -3.74 3.25 -5.77
CA ASP A 51 -3.42 2.53 -6.99
C ASP A 51 -2.10 3.05 -7.55
N GLY A 52 -1.06 2.21 -7.57
CA GLY A 52 0.21 2.54 -8.23
C GLY A 52 0.07 2.57 -9.75
N GLY A 53 -0.80 1.71 -10.29
CA GLY A 53 -1.08 1.65 -11.72
C GLY A 53 -0.07 0.78 -12.48
N GLU A 54 0.46 1.27 -13.60
CA GLU A 54 1.40 0.51 -14.43
C GLU A 54 2.84 0.88 -14.11
N GLY A 55 3.65 -0.09 -13.67
CA GLY A 55 5.08 0.14 -13.43
C GLY A 55 5.60 -0.76 -12.33
N ASN A 56 6.73 -0.37 -11.73
CA ASN A 56 7.25 -0.98 -10.51
C ASN A 56 7.06 0.00 -9.34
N ASP A 57 5.91 -0.09 -8.70
CA ASP A 57 5.50 0.91 -7.72
C ASP A 57 5.88 0.51 -6.31
N ARG A 58 6.24 1.52 -5.53
CA ARG A 58 6.65 1.36 -4.13
C ARG A 58 5.74 2.13 -3.20
N LEU A 59 5.06 1.42 -2.30
CA LEU A 59 4.29 2.00 -1.21
C LEU A 59 5.05 1.91 0.11
N VAL A 60 5.18 3.04 0.80
CA VAL A 60 5.75 3.15 2.14
C VAL A 60 4.67 3.62 3.10
N LEU A 61 4.35 2.79 4.10
CA LEU A 61 3.51 3.20 5.23
C LEU A 61 4.39 3.66 6.38
N ASP A 62 4.19 4.89 6.85
CA ASP A 62 4.88 5.44 8.01
C ASP A 62 3.94 5.65 9.20
N TYR A 63 4.06 4.76 10.19
CA TYR A 63 3.29 4.83 11.43
C TYR A 63 4.00 5.63 12.54
N SER A 64 5.08 6.36 12.24
CA SER A 64 5.88 7.06 13.27
C SER A 64 5.11 8.18 13.98
N GLY A 65 4.09 8.75 13.32
CA GLY A 65 3.19 9.76 13.87
C GLY A 65 2.10 9.22 14.81
N GLU A 66 1.91 7.89 14.88
CA GLU A 66 0.83 7.27 15.66
C GLU A 66 1.17 7.20 17.16
N ALA A 67 0.53 8.07 17.96
CA ALA A 67 0.76 8.19 19.40
C ALA A 67 0.45 6.90 20.20
N ASN A 68 -0.44 6.05 19.68
CA ASN A 68 -0.77 4.73 20.24
C ASN A 68 -0.12 3.60 19.45
N ALA A 69 1.21 3.66 19.28
CA ALA A 69 2.04 2.53 18.87
C ALA A 69 2.14 1.42 19.94
N TYR A 70 1.07 1.18 20.71
CA TYR A 70 0.91 -0.07 21.45
C TYR A 70 0.70 -1.16 20.40
N GLY A 71 1.80 -1.80 20.01
CA GLY A 71 1.91 -3.25 20.17
C GLY A 71 0.71 -4.05 19.69
N TYR A 72 0.20 -3.83 18.49
CA TYR A 72 -0.58 -4.86 17.81
C TYR A 72 0.30 -5.47 16.71
N PRO A 73 1.22 -6.40 17.04
CA PRO A 73 1.68 -7.37 16.06
C PRO A 73 0.45 -8.24 15.73
N GLY A 74 -0.41 -7.76 14.84
CA GLY A 74 -1.76 -8.30 14.78
C GLY A 74 -2.85 -7.47 14.09
N ARG A 75 -2.65 -6.20 13.74
CA ARG A 75 -3.64 -5.46 12.93
C ARG A 75 -3.46 -5.83 11.46
N GLY A 76 -3.86 -7.06 11.14
CA GLY A 76 -3.52 -7.79 9.93
C GLY A 76 -3.88 -7.05 8.64
N MET A 77 -2.85 -6.59 7.94
CA MET A 77 -2.91 -6.49 6.49
C MET A 77 -3.07 -7.91 5.95
N TRP A 78 -4.20 -8.15 5.30
CA TRP A 78 -4.39 -9.39 4.57
C TRP A 78 -4.01 -9.12 3.12
N VAL A 79 -3.16 -9.97 2.55
CA VAL A 79 -2.89 -9.90 1.11
C VAL A 79 -4.04 -10.59 0.41
N TYR A 80 -4.75 -9.89 -0.46
CA TYR A 80 -5.85 -10.45 -1.26
C TYR A 80 -5.37 -10.63 -2.69
N TYR A 81 -5.61 -11.81 -3.25
CA TYR A 81 -5.31 -12.12 -4.63
C TYR A 81 -6.59 -12.00 -5.45
N TYR A 82 -6.50 -11.33 -6.60
CA TYR A 82 -7.59 -11.24 -7.58
C TYR A 82 -7.11 -11.78 -8.94
N ASP A 83 -8.02 -12.35 -9.73
CA ASP A 83 -7.72 -12.66 -11.14
C ASP A 83 -7.63 -11.39 -11.99
N ALA A 84 -7.30 -11.53 -13.26
CA ALA A 84 -7.22 -10.41 -14.20
C ALA A 84 -8.56 -9.69 -14.40
N GLU A 85 -9.66 -10.37 -14.10
CA GLU A 85 -11.03 -9.86 -14.17
C GLU A 85 -11.49 -9.21 -12.85
N GLY A 86 -10.63 -9.18 -11.82
CA GLY A 86 -10.92 -8.56 -10.52
C GLY A 86 -11.73 -9.42 -9.55
N ASN A 87 -11.90 -10.72 -9.81
CA ASN A 87 -12.56 -11.63 -8.89
C ASN A 87 -11.61 -12.11 -7.79
N TYR A 88 -12.09 -12.17 -6.55
CA TYR A 88 -11.31 -12.62 -5.41
C TYR A 88 -10.93 -14.10 -5.52
N LEU A 89 -9.63 -14.39 -5.45
CA LEU A 89 -9.06 -15.73 -5.52
C LEU A 89 -8.72 -16.29 -4.12
N ASN A 90 -7.99 -15.53 -3.29
CA ASN A 90 -7.54 -16.02 -1.97
C ASN A 90 -7.06 -14.86 -1.04
N ARG A 91 -6.86 -15.14 0.25
CA ARG A 91 -6.25 -14.22 1.24
C ARG A 91 -5.16 -14.88 2.07
N SER A 92 -4.09 -14.16 2.41
CA SER A 92 -3.08 -14.58 3.40
C SER A 92 -3.07 -13.66 4.61
N GLY A 93 -2.89 -14.24 5.80
CA GLY A 93 -2.71 -13.51 7.07
C GLY A 93 -1.29 -13.08 7.33
N MET A 94 -1.08 -12.48 8.50
CA MET A 94 0.24 -12.03 8.96
C MET A 94 1.23 -13.19 8.92
N GLY A 95 2.04 -13.24 7.87
CA GLY A 95 2.78 -14.43 7.47
C GLY A 95 2.62 -14.67 5.96
N PHE A 96 3.61 -14.23 5.20
CA PHE A 96 3.60 -14.22 3.75
C PHE A 96 4.07 -15.59 3.22
N GLU A 97 3.16 -16.45 2.75
CA GLU A 97 3.53 -17.57 1.88
C GLU A 97 2.32 -18.13 1.12
N VAL A 98 1.98 -17.56 -0.03
CA VAL A 98 1.43 -18.36 -1.15
C VAL A 98 1.88 -17.68 -2.44
N ALA A 99 2.55 -18.42 -3.33
CA ALA A 99 2.76 -17.97 -4.71
C ALA A 99 1.42 -17.52 -5.30
N ALA A 100 1.36 -16.36 -5.97
CA ALA A 100 0.15 -16.05 -6.70
C ALA A 100 -0.17 -17.20 -7.66
N PRO A 101 -1.43 -17.63 -7.75
CA PRO A 101 -1.83 -18.51 -8.84
C PRO A 101 -1.42 -17.86 -10.16
N ALA A 102 -0.87 -18.66 -11.09
CA ALA A 102 -0.71 -18.23 -12.47
C ALA A 102 -2.08 -17.69 -12.94
N ASN A 103 -2.11 -16.45 -13.44
CA ASN A 103 -3.29 -15.65 -13.85
C ASN A 103 -3.81 -14.57 -12.86
N THR A 104 -3.02 -14.14 -11.88
CA THR A 104 -3.35 -12.88 -11.16
C THR A 104 -2.99 -11.68 -12.03
N GLY A 105 -4.00 -10.94 -12.50
CA GLY A 105 -3.78 -9.68 -13.25
C GLY A 105 -3.65 -8.46 -12.34
N ARG A 106 -3.93 -8.59 -11.04
CA ARG A 106 -3.81 -7.49 -10.06
C ARG A 106 -3.45 -8.04 -8.67
N TRP A 107 -2.34 -7.56 -8.12
CA TRP A 107 -1.97 -7.77 -6.71
C TRP A 107 -2.41 -6.56 -5.90
N GLY A 108 -2.98 -6.82 -4.71
CA GLY A 108 -3.38 -5.76 -3.81
C GLY A 108 -3.38 -6.17 -2.33
N PHE A 109 -3.26 -5.16 -1.47
CA PHE A 109 -3.31 -5.30 -0.02
C PHE A 109 -4.60 -4.64 0.46
N ASN A 110 -5.46 -5.37 1.18
CA ASN A 110 -6.63 -4.80 1.81
C ASN A 110 -6.54 -5.08 3.32
N SER A 111 -6.85 -4.08 4.14
CA SER A 111 -6.83 -4.25 5.59
C SER A 111 -8.24 -4.06 6.16
N TYR A 112 -8.60 -4.92 7.12
CA TYR A 112 -9.92 -4.86 7.78
C TYR A 112 -10.06 -3.69 8.75
N HIS A 113 -8.96 -3.02 9.08
CA HIS A 113 -8.95 -1.94 10.05
C HIS A 113 -8.68 -0.65 9.29
N TYR A 114 -9.73 0.16 9.17
CA TYR A 114 -9.81 1.31 8.25
C TYR A 114 -9.89 0.81 6.81
N GLY A 115 -10.78 1.38 5.99
CA GLY A 115 -11.16 0.83 4.68
C GLY A 115 -10.07 0.97 3.63
N VAL A 116 -8.89 0.40 3.88
CA VAL A 116 -7.70 0.60 3.05
C VAL A 116 -7.63 -0.42 1.92
N THR A 117 -7.27 0.05 0.74
CA THR A 117 -7.07 -0.81 -0.45
C THR A 117 -5.88 -0.30 -1.24
N TYR A 118 -4.84 -1.11 -1.35
CA TYR A 118 -3.66 -0.84 -2.15
C TYR A 118 -3.61 -1.81 -3.34
N SER A 119 -3.26 -1.32 -4.52
CA SER A 119 -3.20 -2.11 -5.75
C SER A 119 -2.15 -1.58 -6.71
N GLY A 120 -1.68 -2.45 -7.62
CA GLY A 120 -0.61 -2.08 -8.55
C GLY A 120 0.65 -1.67 -7.79
N ILE A 121 1.02 -2.43 -6.76
CA ILE A 121 2.18 -2.16 -5.91
C ILE A 121 3.10 -3.37 -5.95
N GLU A 122 4.36 -3.16 -6.31
CA GLU A 122 5.39 -4.18 -6.49
C GLU A 122 6.32 -4.25 -5.28
N GLN A 123 6.51 -3.13 -4.58
CA GLN A 123 7.31 -3.03 -3.37
C GLN A 123 6.54 -2.37 -2.25
N PHE A 124 6.63 -2.94 -1.05
CA PHE A 124 5.89 -2.47 0.11
C PHE A 124 6.79 -2.41 1.35
N ASP A 125 6.82 -1.25 1.99
CA ASP A 125 7.58 -1.05 3.23
C ASP A 125 6.70 -0.52 4.36
N ILE A 126 6.92 -1.04 5.56
CA ILE A 126 6.32 -0.50 6.78
C ILE A 126 7.42 0.09 7.66
N THR A 127 7.24 1.34 8.03
CA THR A 127 8.15 2.11 8.87
C THR A 127 7.42 2.72 10.06
N GLY A 128 8.17 3.21 11.05
CA GLY A 128 7.58 3.91 12.20
C GLY A 128 6.84 3.03 13.23
N THR A 129 6.72 1.72 13.01
CA THR A 129 6.10 0.81 13.99
C THR A 129 7.06 0.52 15.15
N LYS A 130 6.52 0.40 16.37
CA LYS A 130 7.26 -0.10 17.55
C LYS A 130 7.34 -1.63 17.61
N VAL A 131 6.75 -2.33 16.64
CA VAL A 131 6.61 -3.79 16.65
C VAL A 131 7.22 -4.39 15.39
N ASP A 132 8.18 -5.28 15.65
CA ASP A 132 8.85 -6.23 14.76
C ASP A 132 9.70 -5.69 13.59
N PRO A 133 11.04 -5.86 13.61
CA PRO A 133 11.91 -5.55 12.48
C PRO A 133 11.78 -6.49 11.27
N GLU A 134 11.10 -7.63 11.37
CA GLU A 134 11.03 -8.63 10.29
C GLU A 134 9.98 -8.31 9.18
N VAL A 135 9.07 -7.35 9.39
CA VAL A 135 7.96 -7.03 8.46
C VAL A 135 8.21 -5.71 7.69
N LYS A 136 9.48 -5.31 7.53
CA LYS A 136 9.82 -3.95 7.07
C LYS A 136 9.76 -3.73 5.57
N THR A 137 10.03 -4.75 4.76
CA THR A 137 10.17 -4.62 3.30
C THR A 137 9.70 -5.90 2.60
N ARG A 138 8.86 -5.78 1.58
CA ARG A 138 8.42 -6.90 0.71
C ARG A 138 8.50 -6.48 -0.75
N ASN A 139 9.03 -7.37 -1.57
CA ASN A 139 9.00 -7.27 -3.03
C ASN A 139 8.08 -8.34 -3.59
N LYS A 140 7.45 -8.05 -4.72
CA LYS A 140 6.79 -9.04 -5.57
C LYS A 140 7.80 -10.12 -5.97
N SER A 141 7.52 -11.38 -5.62
CA SER A 141 8.28 -12.52 -6.15
C SER A 141 7.85 -12.75 -7.60
N VAL A 142 8.83 -12.71 -8.52
CA VAL A 142 8.66 -12.97 -9.96
C VAL A 142 8.36 -14.45 -10.21
#